data_AF-A0A952SWT8-F1
#
_entry.id   AF-A0A952SWT8-F1
#
_cell.length_a   1.000
_cell.length_b   1.000
_cell.length_c   1.000
_cell.angle_alpha   90.00
_cell.angle_beta   90.00
_cell.angle_gamma   90.00
#
_symmetry.space_group_name_H-M   'P 1'
#
loop_
_entity.id
_entity.type
_entity.pdbx_description
1 polymer ?
#
loop_
_entity_poly.entity_id
_entity_poly.type
_entity_poly.pdbx_seq_one_letter_code
_entity_poly.pdbx_strand_id
1 'polypeptide(L)'
;MDEHRRQEVAQLLKQGTNSKLLRGGTEIALPKIKEAYRLAIATPTLPPPWPQLAAYRLAHLLLRSNANSELQRVNELFQEATSDNCLGPVPQIYYLAALQRIKIASDNQEECRKIDGQIQEVFQKAYRGVRQLLANQRRDEEGTEEPPERSLLQEGRLNLLELATYFLGLTYEPLEGVGGPYGDLLLGDQQDDGWFLVGPDPTIATVRYPRQLAFIELEARSQASPDAVLFRLPEDPERAAWKKPGAEWQPERNKRNIRLIACLLERRNWNKLSLHNMVVGEEGVDSLFRQVISRTRKELQRLTHKPGTKTLRNDSSTHIPRLAPDLKIFGVVHARTYNTPP
;
A
#
# COMPACT_ATOMS: atom_id res chain seq x y z
N MET A 1 -28.92 -8.90 -34.20
CA MET A 1 -28.43 -7.61 -34.74
C MET A 1 -27.61 -6.85 -33.70
N ASP A 2 -28.06 -6.77 -32.45
CA ASP A 2 -27.33 -6.04 -31.39
C ASP A 2 -25.96 -6.61 -31.03
N GLU A 3 -25.79 -7.93 -31.04
CA GLU A 3 -24.51 -8.55 -30.63
C GLU A 3 -23.36 -8.20 -31.58
N HIS A 4 -23.61 -8.21 -32.90
CA HIS A 4 -22.60 -7.82 -33.87
C HIS A 4 -22.19 -6.35 -33.69
N ARG A 5 -23.16 -5.46 -33.44
CA ARG A 5 -22.91 -4.04 -33.17
C ARG A 5 -22.14 -3.82 -31.86
N ARG A 6 -22.43 -4.61 -30.81
CA ARG A 6 -21.64 -4.58 -29.55
C ARG A 6 -20.19 -4.99 -29.79
N GLN A 7 -19.97 -6.05 -30.57
CA GLN A 7 -18.63 -6.52 -30.93
C GLN A 7 -17.87 -5.45 -31.73
N GLU A 8 -18.54 -4.79 -32.67
CA GLU A 8 -17.96 -3.71 -33.46
C GLU A 8 -17.59 -2.49 -32.59
N VAL A 9 -18.49 -2.04 -31.71
CA VAL A 9 -18.21 -0.98 -30.73
C VAL A 9 -17.02 -1.37 -29.84
N ALA A 10 -17.00 -2.61 -29.31
CA ALA A 10 -15.90 -3.10 -28.49
C ALA A 10 -14.56 -3.09 -29.23
N GLN A 11 -14.56 -3.53 -30.49
CA GLN A 11 -13.38 -3.55 -31.34
C GLN A 11 -12.87 -2.14 -31.62
N LEU A 12 -13.75 -1.19 -31.95
CA LEU A 12 -13.39 0.20 -32.17
C LEU A 12 -12.84 0.86 -30.90
N LEU A 13 -13.47 0.61 -29.74
CA LEU A 13 -12.99 1.10 -28.45
C LEU A 13 -11.61 0.52 -28.11
N LYS A 14 -11.38 -0.77 -28.36
CA LYS A 14 -10.08 -1.43 -28.17
C LYS A 14 -9.01 -0.84 -29.08
N GLN A 15 -9.30 -0.69 -30.37
CA GLN A 15 -8.38 -0.11 -31.34
C GLN A 15 -8.04 1.34 -31.00
N GLY A 16 -9.05 2.16 -30.68
CA GLY A 16 -8.83 3.55 -30.27
C GLY A 16 -8.04 3.67 -28.96
N THR A 17 -8.29 2.79 -27.98
CA THR A 17 -7.52 2.74 -26.73
C THR A 17 -6.06 2.36 -26.99
N ASN A 18 -5.80 1.37 -27.85
CA ASN A 18 -4.43 0.99 -28.21
C ASN A 18 -3.70 2.12 -28.94
N SER A 19 -4.37 2.80 -29.87
CA SER A 19 -3.79 3.97 -30.56
C SER A 19 -3.45 5.10 -29.58
N LYS A 20 -4.28 5.34 -28.55
CA LYS A 20 -4.07 6.37 -27.51
C LYS A 20 -2.78 6.17 -26.71
N LEU A 21 -2.24 4.95 -26.63
CA LEU A 21 -1.00 4.64 -25.92
C LEU A 21 0.26 5.07 -26.71
N LEU A 22 0.13 5.32 -28.01
CA LEU A 22 1.24 5.76 -28.85
C LEU A 22 1.41 7.29 -28.79
N ARG A 23 2.64 7.78 -28.89
CA ARG A 23 2.93 9.22 -28.97
C ARG A 23 2.26 9.79 -30.23
N GLY A 24 1.49 10.87 -30.08
CA GLY A 24 0.70 11.45 -31.17
C GLY A 24 -0.55 10.64 -31.58
N GLY A 25 -0.83 9.51 -30.92
CA GLY A 25 -1.91 8.60 -31.33
C GLY A 25 -3.34 9.10 -31.10
N THR A 26 -3.52 10.29 -30.51
CA THR A 26 -4.85 10.91 -30.32
C THR A 26 -5.58 11.12 -31.64
N GLU A 27 -4.89 11.61 -32.68
CA GLU A 27 -5.48 11.85 -34.00
C GLU A 27 -5.95 10.55 -34.67
N ILE A 28 -5.22 9.45 -34.43
CA ILE A 28 -5.55 8.11 -34.94
C ILE A 28 -6.70 7.46 -34.14
N ALA A 29 -6.77 7.76 -32.83
CA ALA A 29 -7.78 7.22 -31.93
C ALA A 29 -9.13 7.91 -32.11
N LEU A 30 -9.15 9.23 -32.33
CA LEU A 30 -10.36 10.04 -32.31
C LEU A 30 -11.43 9.60 -33.32
N PRO A 31 -11.13 9.33 -34.61
CA PRO A 31 -12.13 8.84 -35.56
C PRO A 31 -12.76 7.51 -35.12
N LYS A 32 -11.95 6.58 -34.59
CA LYS A 32 -12.42 5.27 -34.13
C LYS A 32 -13.36 5.39 -32.94
N ILE A 33 -13.02 6.24 -31.98
CA ILE A 33 -13.84 6.44 -30.78
C ILE A 33 -15.12 7.24 -31.11
N LYS A 34 -15.06 8.20 -32.04
CA LYS A 34 -16.26 8.88 -32.57
C LYS A 34 -17.22 7.88 -33.22
N GLU A 35 -16.69 6.97 -34.03
CA GLU A 35 -17.50 5.93 -34.68
C GLU A 35 -18.09 4.93 -33.68
N ALA A 36 -17.29 4.50 -32.70
CA ALA A 36 -17.79 3.64 -31.62
C ALA A 36 -18.96 4.28 -30.87
N TYR A 37 -18.85 5.57 -30.54
CA TYR A 37 -19.91 6.32 -29.89
C TYR A 37 -21.15 6.44 -30.79
N ARG A 38 -20.97 6.79 -32.08
CA ARG A 38 -22.07 6.86 -33.06
C ARG A 38 -22.85 5.55 -33.14
N LEU A 39 -22.16 4.42 -33.23
CA LEU A 39 -22.77 3.08 -33.27
C LEU A 39 -23.47 2.72 -31.95
N ALA A 40 -22.92 3.13 -30.81
CA ALA A 40 -23.51 2.88 -29.50
C ALA A 40 -24.85 3.61 -29.31
N ILE A 41 -24.97 4.84 -29.80
CA ILE A 41 -26.18 5.66 -29.64
C ILE A 41 -27.21 5.50 -30.78
N ALA A 42 -26.83 4.89 -31.91
CA ALA A 42 -27.70 4.70 -33.07
C ALA A 42 -28.97 3.91 -32.73
N THR A 43 -30.12 4.26 -33.31
CA THR A 43 -31.43 3.65 -33.01
C THR A 43 -31.54 2.22 -33.58
N PRO A 44 -31.99 1.23 -32.80
CA PRO A 44 -32.27 1.31 -31.35
C PRO A 44 -30.97 1.45 -30.55
N THR A 45 -30.90 2.37 -29.59
CA THR A 45 -29.69 2.60 -28.77
C THR A 45 -29.21 1.31 -28.10
N LEU A 46 -27.89 1.05 -28.08
CA LEU A 46 -27.36 -0.10 -27.35
C LEU A 46 -27.60 0.08 -25.84
N PRO A 47 -27.89 -1.00 -25.10
CA PRO A 47 -28.07 -0.88 -23.65
C PRO A 47 -26.75 -0.52 -22.95
N PRO A 48 -26.80 -0.04 -21.69
CA PRO A 48 -25.61 0.16 -20.88
C PRO A 48 -24.74 -1.11 -20.79
N PRO A 49 -23.40 -0.97 -20.66
CA PRO A 49 -22.66 0.28 -20.48
C PRO A 49 -22.18 0.91 -21.81
N TRP A 50 -22.65 0.46 -22.97
CA TRP A 50 -22.02 0.79 -24.26
C TRP A 50 -22.03 2.29 -24.60
N PRO A 51 -23.17 3.01 -24.53
CA PRO A 51 -23.19 4.46 -24.76
C PRO A 51 -22.30 5.21 -23.77
N GLN A 52 -22.41 4.90 -22.47
CA GLN A 52 -21.65 5.56 -21.42
C GLN A 52 -20.14 5.36 -21.57
N LEU A 53 -19.71 4.14 -21.87
CA LEU A 53 -18.29 3.82 -22.04
C LEU A 53 -17.73 4.56 -23.26
N ALA A 54 -18.46 4.57 -24.37
CA ALA A 54 -18.03 5.27 -25.58
C ALA A 54 -17.99 6.79 -25.35
N ALA A 55 -19.00 7.34 -24.67
CA ALA A 55 -19.07 8.76 -24.30
C ALA A 55 -17.88 9.16 -23.42
N TYR A 56 -17.60 8.39 -22.36
CA TYR A 56 -16.45 8.61 -21.47
C TYR A 56 -15.12 8.63 -22.24
N ARG A 57 -14.88 7.65 -23.10
CA ARG A 57 -13.64 7.55 -23.87
C ARG A 57 -13.50 8.71 -24.86
N LEU A 58 -14.60 9.10 -25.51
CA LEU A 58 -14.62 10.24 -26.43
C LEU A 58 -14.34 11.55 -25.69
N ALA A 59 -15.07 11.80 -24.59
CA ALA A 59 -14.88 12.98 -23.75
C ALA A 59 -13.42 13.12 -23.29
N HIS A 60 -12.82 12.02 -22.83
CA HIS A 60 -11.43 12.02 -22.39
C HIS A 60 -10.44 12.35 -23.54
N LEU A 61 -10.69 11.88 -24.77
CA LEU A 61 -9.81 12.22 -25.90
C LEU A 61 -9.96 13.69 -26.31
N LEU A 62 -11.19 14.19 -26.36
CA LEU A 62 -11.48 15.61 -26.67
C LEU A 62 -10.94 16.54 -25.56
N LEU A 63 -10.97 16.12 -24.30
CA LEU A 63 -10.37 16.90 -23.23
C LEU A 63 -8.84 17.02 -23.39
N ARG A 64 -8.17 16.07 -24.06
CA ARG A 64 -6.72 16.14 -24.34
C ARG A 64 -6.35 17.12 -25.45
N SER A 65 -7.25 17.42 -26.39
CA SER A 65 -6.92 18.21 -27.60
C SER A 65 -6.74 19.72 -27.33
N ASN A 66 -6.76 20.20 -26.09
CA ASN A 66 -6.62 21.61 -25.68
C ASN A 66 -7.56 22.62 -26.39
N ALA A 67 -8.45 22.19 -27.26
CA ALA A 67 -9.38 23.04 -27.99
C ALA A 67 -10.55 23.45 -27.07
N ASN A 68 -10.56 24.72 -26.64
CA ASN A 68 -11.65 25.24 -25.81
C ASN A 68 -13.01 25.20 -26.54
N SER A 69 -13.01 25.22 -27.87
CA SER A 69 -14.21 25.12 -28.70
C SER A 69 -14.99 23.81 -28.53
N GLU A 70 -14.35 22.74 -28.02
CA GLU A 70 -15.00 21.44 -27.83
C GLU A 70 -15.51 21.22 -26.39
N LEU A 71 -15.29 22.16 -25.47
CA LEU A 71 -15.59 21.97 -24.05
C LEU A 71 -17.08 21.70 -23.76
N GLN A 72 -17.98 22.34 -24.50
CA GLN A 72 -19.42 22.06 -24.35
C GLN A 72 -19.75 20.64 -24.79
N ARG A 73 -19.14 20.15 -25.87
CA ARG A 73 -19.32 18.77 -26.31
C ARG A 73 -18.74 17.77 -25.30
N VAL A 74 -17.61 18.11 -24.69
CA VAL A 74 -17.01 17.31 -23.61
C VAL A 74 -17.95 17.24 -22.40
N ASN A 75 -18.59 18.35 -22.04
CA ASN A 75 -19.59 18.41 -20.97
C ASN A 75 -20.74 17.41 -21.21
N GLU A 76 -21.37 17.48 -22.38
CA GLU A 76 -22.45 16.58 -22.78
C GLU A 76 -22.05 15.10 -22.72
N LEU A 77 -20.85 14.78 -23.22
CA LEU A 77 -20.34 13.40 -23.21
C LEU A 77 -20.06 12.89 -21.79
N PHE A 78 -19.58 13.74 -20.88
CA PHE A 78 -19.43 13.34 -19.47
C PHE A 78 -20.76 13.23 -18.74
N GLN A 79 -21.75 14.07 -19.06
CA GLN A 79 -23.12 13.92 -18.56
C GLN A 79 -23.70 12.57 -18.99
N GLU A 80 -23.55 12.20 -20.26
CA GLU A 80 -23.96 10.89 -20.75
C GLU A 80 -23.18 9.77 -20.04
N ALA A 81 -21.85 9.87 -19.96
CA ALA A 81 -21.01 8.86 -19.30
C ALA A 81 -21.35 8.62 -17.82
N THR A 82 -21.91 9.62 -17.14
CA THR A 82 -22.22 9.57 -15.70
C THR A 82 -23.70 9.35 -15.39
N SER A 83 -24.56 9.22 -16.42
CA SER A 83 -26.02 9.07 -16.29
C SER A 83 -26.44 7.84 -15.47
N ASP A 84 -25.89 6.66 -15.78
CA ASP A 84 -26.34 5.37 -15.21
C ASP A 84 -25.39 4.78 -14.14
N ASN A 85 -24.35 5.52 -13.74
CA ASN A 85 -23.33 5.10 -12.76
C ASN A 85 -22.67 3.70 -13.01
N CYS A 86 -22.84 3.13 -14.21
CA CYS A 86 -22.42 1.76 -14.54
C CYS A 86 -20.90 1.60 -14.71
N LEU A 87 -20.17 2.72 -14.78
CA LEU A 87 -18.72 2.76 -14.97
C LEU A 87 -17.95 3.03 -13.65
N GLY A 88 -18.66 3.11 -12.52
CA GLY A 88 -18.09 3.50 -11.22
C GLY A 88 -17.77 5.01 -11.13
N PRO A 89 -16.91 5.45 -10.19
CA PRO A 89 -16.67 6.85 -9.87
C PRO A 89 -15.68 7.57 -10.80
N VAL A 90 -14.94 6.84 -11.64
CA VAL A 90 -13.84 7.41 -12.44
C VAL A 90 -14.34 8.46 -13.45
N PRO A 91 -15.43 8.23 -14.22
CA PRO A 91 -15.93 9.27 -15.12
C PRO A 91 -16.35 10.55 -14.41
N GLN A 92 -16.89 10.47 -13.19
CA GLN A 92 -17.25 11.64 -12.37
C GLN A 92 -15.98 12.42 -11.97
N ILE A 93 -14.90 11.74 -11.57
CA ILE A 93 -13.62 12.39 -11.24
C ILE A 93 -13.07 13.14 -12.45
N TYR A 94 -13.09 12.55 -13.65
CA TYR A 94 -12.66 13.24 -14.87
C TYR A 94 -13.62 14.37 -15.29
N TYR A 95 -14.91 14.23 -14.99
CA TYR A 95 -15.89 15.26 -15.27
C TYR A 95 -15.62 16.54 -14.45
N LEU A 96 -15.15 16.41 -13.21
CA LEU A 96 -14.70 17.56 -12.41
C LEU A 96 -13.63 18.40 -13.13
N ALA A 97 -12.66 17.73 -13.77
CA ALA A 97 -11.63 18.42 -14.54
C ALA A 97 -12.19 19.14 -15.78
N ALA A 98 -13.20 18.57 -16.43
CA ALA A 98 -13.88 19.21 -17.56
C ALA A 98 -14.67 20.45 -17.11
N LEU A 99 -15.44 20.35 -16.03
CA LEU A 99 -16.19 21.46 -15.45
C LEU A 99 -15.26 22.62 -15.06
N GLN A 100 -14.13 22.32 -14.44
CA GLN A 100 -13.14 23.35 -14.10
C GLN A 100 -12.59 24.07 -15.34
N ARG A 101 -12.34 23.35 -16.43
CA ARG A 101 -11.90 23.98 -17.69
C ARG A 101 -12.99 24.83 -18.33
N ILE A 102 -14.25 24.41 -18.27
CA ILE A 102 -15.39 25.21 -18.74
C ILE A 102 -15.50 26.49 -17.90
N LYS A 103 -15.38 26.38 -16.57
CA LYS A 103 -15.39 27.53 -15.66
C LYS A 103 -14.30 28.53 -16.01
N ILE A 104 -13.06 28.07 -16.22
CA ILE A 104 -11.93 28.94 -16.58
C ILE A 104 -12.14 29.60 -17.95
N ALA A 105 -12.82 28.94 -18.88
CA ALA A 105 -13.08 29.46 -20.21
C ALA A 105 -14.31 30.39 -20.29
N SER A 106 -15.11 30.50 -19.23
CA SER A 106 -16.28 31.36 -19.19
C SER A 106 -15.97 32.70 -18.54
N ASP A 107 -16.32 33.79 -19.24
CA ASP A 107 -16.27 35.15 -18.69
C ASP A 107 -17.56 35.52 -17.94
N ASN A 108 -18.57 34.64 -17.94
CA ASN A 108 -19.87 34.91 -17.33
C ASN A 108 -19.90 34.45 -15.87
N GLN A 109 -19.98 35.39 -14.94
CA GLN A 109 -19.99 35.11 -13.50
C GLN A 109 -21.18 34.24 -13.07
N GLU A 110 -22.35 34.38 -13.68
CA GLU A 110 -23.53 33.57 -13.37
C GLU A 110 -23.32 32.12 -13.81
N GLU A 111 -22.73 31.93 -14.99
CA GLU A 111 -22.36 30.60 -15.50
C GLU A 111 -21.30 29.94 -14.61
N CYS A 112 -20.28 30.69 -14.18
CA CYS A 112 -19.27 30.22 -13.24
C CYS A 112 -19.90 29.73 -11.92
N ARG A 113 -20.88 30.44 -11.37
CA ARG A 113 -21.60 30.01 -10.15
C ARG A 113 -22.41 28.73 -10.39
N LYS A 114 -23.03 28.60 -11.56
CA LYS A 114 -23.75 27.38 -11.95
C LYS A 114 -22.79 26.19 -12.05
N ILE A 115 -21.62 26.40 -12.64
CA ILE A 115 -20.59 25.36 -12.75
C ILE A 115 -20.05 24.97 -11.37
N ASP A 116 -19.89 25.92 -10.44
CA ASP A 116 -19.50 25.60 -9.06
C ASP A 116 -20.51 24.67 -8.37
N GLY A 117 -21.81 24.92 -8.57
CA GLY A 117 -22.86 23.99 -8.13
C GLY A 117 -22.71 22.59 -8.74
N GLN A 118 -22.45 22.52 -10.05
CA GLN A 118 -22.22 21.23 -10.74
C GLN A 118 -20.98 20.51 -10.24
N ILE A 119 -19.88 21.22 -9.98
CA ILE A 119 -18.65 20.65 -9.41
C ILE A 119 -18.96 19.99 -8.07
N GLN A 120 -19.70 20.67 -7.18
CA GLN A 120 -20.09 20.09 -5.88
C GLN A 120 -20.96 18.84 -6.04
N GLU A 121 -21.95 18.88 -6.93
CA GLU A 121 -22.82 17.73 -7.19
C GLU A 121 -22.05 16.52 -7.73
N VAL A 122 -21.18 16.75 -8.70
CA VAL A 122 -20.35 15.70 -9.31
C VAL A 122 -19.34 15.16 -8.30
N PHE A 123 -18.76 16.01 -7.46
CA PHE A 123 -17.85 15.61 -6.39
C PHE A 123 -18.55 14.67 -5.40
N GLN A 124 -19.76 15.03 -4.95
CA GLN A 124 -20.54 14.19 -4.04
C GLN A 124 -20.94 12.85 -4.66
N LYS A 125 -21.15 12.79 -5.98
CA LYS A 125 -21.38 11.53 -6.71
C LYS A 125 -20.10 10.69 -6.77
N ALA A 126 -18.98 11.29 -7.14
CA ALA A 126 -17.67 10.63 -7.17
C ALA A 126 -17.30 10.05 -5.80
N TYR A 127 -17.43 10.87 -4.76
CA TYR A 127 -17.20 10.49 -3.37
C TYR A 127 -18.01 9.27 -2.93
N ARG A 128 -19.33 9.30 -3.13
CA ARG A 128 -20.20 8.17 -2.80
C ARG A 128 -19.80 6.91 -3.58
N GLY A 129 -19.46 7.04 -4.85
CA GLY A 129 -18.99 5.93 -5.67
C GLY A 129 -17.66 5.33 -5.18
N VAL A 130 -16.68 6.16 -4.81
CA VAL A 130 -15.42 5.71 -4.21
C VAL A 130 -15.67 4.99 -2.89
N ARG A 131 -16.48 5.56 -2.00
CA ARG A 131 -16.83 4.93 -0.72
C ARG A 131 -17.52 3.58 -0.88
N GLN A 132 -18.44 3.47 -1.83
CA GLN A 132 -19.13 2.21 -2.10
C GLN A 132 -18.17 1.14 -2.63
N LEU A 133 -17.24 1.51 -3.53
CA LEU A 133 -16.22 0.58 -4.01
C LEU A 133 -15.31 0.09 -2.89
N LEU A 134 -14.83 1.01 -2.03
CA LEU A 134 -14.01 0.66 -0.87
C LEU A 134 -14.76 -0.25 0.12
N ALA A 135 -16.05 0.00 0.34
CA ALA A 135 -16.88 -0.85 1.21
C ALA A 135 -17.11 -2.25 0.62
N ASN A 136 -17.30 -2.37 -0.69
CA ASN A 136 -17.48 -3.65 -1.36
C ASN A 136 -16.18 -4.47 -1.36
N GLN A 137 -15.03 -3.82 -1.62
CA GLN A 137 -13.73 -4.48 -1.54
C GLN A 137 -13.49 -5.11 -0.17
N ARG A 138 -13.84 -4.42 0.92
CA ARG A 138 -13.73 -4.99 2.28
C ARG A 138 -14.60 -6.22 2.50
N ARG A 139 -15.81 -6.26 1.91
CA ARG A 139 -16.73 -7.39 2.06
C ARG A 139 -16.28 -8.63 1.27
N ASP A 140 -15.77 -8.42 0.06
CA ASP A 140 -15.28 -9.53 -0.77
C ASP A 140 -14.04 -10.19 -0.14
N GLU A 141 -13.23 -9.40 0.59
CA GLU A 141 -12.03 -9.86 1.30
C GLU A 141 -12.33 -10.69 2.57
N GLU A 142 -13.52 -10.55 3.17
CA GLU A 142 -13.94 -11.38 4.33
C GLU A 142 -14.27 -12.83 3.94
N GLY A 143 -14.31 -13.17 2.64
CA GLY A 143 -14.75 -14.48 2.13
C GLY A 143 -13.73 -15.29 1.33
N THR A 144 -12.51 -14.79 1.11
CA THR A 144 -11.50 -15.46 0.26
C THR A 144 -10.24 -15.81 1.03
N GLU A 145 -9.80 -17.08 0.96
CA GLU A 145 -8.62 -17.62 1.68
C GLU A 145 -7.28 -17.02 1.23
N GLU A 146 -7.24 -16.33 0.09
CA GLU A 146 -6.04 -15.63 -0.40
C GLU A 146 -6.35 -14.13 -0.61
N PRO A 147 -5.66 -13.22 0.10
CA PRO A 147 -5.84 -11.80 -0.13
C PRO A 147 -5.26 -11.43 -1.51
N PRO A 148 -5.99 -10.68 -2.36
CA PRO A 148 -5.46 -10.19 -3.62
C PRO A 148 -4.20 -9.34 -3.36
N GLU A 149 -3.25 -9.33 -4.30
CA GLU A 149 -2.06 -8.45 -4.24
C GLU A 149 -2.50 -6.98 -4.07
N ARG A 150 -2.50 -6.49 -2.82
CA ARG A 150 -2.97 -5.15 -2.49
C ARG A 150 -1.89 -4.12 -2.88
N SER A 151 -2.32 -3.01 -3.48
CA SER A 151 -1.45 -1.87 -3.79
C SER A 151 -0.89 -1.28 -2.48
N LEU A 152 0.42 -0.99 -2.45
CA LEU A 152 1.15 -0.46 -1.29
C LEU A 152 0.83 1.02 -0.98
N LEU A 153 -0.07 1.63 -1.72
CA LEU A 153 -0.49 3.02 -1.60
C LEU A 153 -2.02 3.08 -1.49
N GLN A 154 -2.54 4.14 -0.87
CA GLN A 154 -3.96 4.49 -0.87
C GLN A 154 -4.57 4.28 -2.27
N GLU A 155 -5.80 3.74 -2.32
CA GLU A 155 -6.42 3.26 -3.55
C GLU A 155 -6.45 4.37 -4.62
N GLY A 156 -6.04 4.02 -5.85
CA GLY A 156 -5.74 5.02 -6.88
C GLY A 156 -6.92 5.94 -7.22
N ARG A 157 -8.17 5.54 -7.00
CA ARG A 157 -9.34 6.40 -7.27
C ARG A 157 -9.57 7.38 -6.12
N LEU A 158 -9.31 6.98 -4.88
CA LEU A 158 -9.29 7.91 -3.75
C LEU A 158 -8.19 8.97 -3.91
N ASN A 159 -6.98 8.59 -4.31
CA ASN A 159 -5.90 9.55 -4.58
C ASN A 159 -6.28 10.56 -5.67
N LEU A 160 -6.96 10.10 -6.74
CA LEU A 160 -7.43 10.98 -7.80
C LEU A 160 -8.52 11.95 -7.31
N LEU A 161 -9.40 11.49 -6.42
CA LEU A 161 -10.45 12.33 -5.84
C LEU A 161 -9.89 13.37 -4.86
N GLU A 162 -8.91 12.99 -4.04
CA GLU A 162 -8.16 13.93 -3.20
C GLU A 162 -7.45 14.99 -4.04
N LEU A 163 -6.75 14.57 -5.09
CA LEU A 163 -6.06 15.48 -5.99
C LEU A 163 -7.03 16.47 -6.65
N ALA A 164 -8.21 16.00 -7.08
CA ALA A 164 -9.26 16.88 -7.59
C ALA A 164 -9.75 17.87 -6.52
N THR A 165 -9.91 17.43 -5.27
CA THR A 165 -10.31 18.28 -4.14
C THR A 165 -9.31 19.43 -3.94
N TYR A 166 -8.01 19.13 -3.95
CA TYR A 166 -6.96 20.15 -3.84
C TYR A 166 -6.97 21.15 -4.98
N PHE A 167 -7.05 20.68 -6.23
CA PHE A 167 -7.03 21.57 -7.40
C PHE A 167 -8.27 22.44 -7.56
N LEU A 168 -9.41 21.99 -7.02
CA LEU A 168 -10.69 22.69 -7.14
C LEU A 168 -11.04 23.53 -5.90
N GLY A 169 -10.23 23.47 -4.84
CA GLY A 169 -10.50 24.18 -3.59
C GLY A 169 -11.78 23.69 -2.89
N LEU A 170 -12.11 22.40 -3.03
CA LEU A 170 -13.27 21.79 -2.38
C LEU A 170 -12.96 21.51 -0.91
N THR A 171 -14.00 21.44 -0.08
CA THR A 171 -13.87 21.06 1.34
C THR A 171 -13.34 19.63 1.45
N TYR A 172 -12.25 19.44 2.18
CA TYR A 172 -11.63 18.13 2.37
C TYR A 172 -12.37 17.25 3.40
N GLU A 173 -13.13 17.86 4.32
CA GLU A 173 -13.89 17.19 5.39
C GLU A 173 -14.61 15.89 4.97
N PRO A 174 -15.29 15.81 3.80
CA PRO A 174 -15.94 14.56 3.40
C PRO A 174 -14.98 13.39 3.17
N LEU A 175 -13.73 13.66 2.79
CA LEU A 175 -12.69 12.65 2.52
C LEU A 175 -11.96 12.21 3.79
N GLU A 176 -12.08 12.95 4.90
CA GLU A 176 -11.46 12.58 6.17
C GLU A 176 -11.99 11.21 6.65
N GLY A 177 -11.06 10.35 7.06
CA GLY A 177 -11.40 8.99 7.49
C GLY A 177 -11.87 8.05 6.37
N VAL A 178 -11.81 8.48 5.10
CA VAL A 178 -12.04 7.63 3.93
C VAL A 178 -10.72 7.05 3.45
N GLY A 179 -10.70 5.74 3.23
CA GLY A 179 -9.47 4.95 3.21
C GLY A 179 -9.41 4.10 4.48
N GLY A 180 -9.08 2.81 4.35
CA GLY A 180 -8.94 1.98 5.54
C GLY A 180 -7.67 2.34 6.30
N PRO A 181 -7.63 2.16 7.64
CA PRO A 181 -6.35 2.11 8.36
C PRO A 181 -5.40 1.03 7.79
N TYR A 182 -5.95 0.11 6.99
CA TYR A 182 -5.26 -0.99 6.29
C TYR A 182 -4.78 -0.65 4.87
N GLY A 183 -5.17 0.49 4.31
CA GLY A 183 -4.63 1.02 3.04
C GLY A 183 -3.56 2.09 3.26
N ASP A 184 -3.39 2.51 4.51
CA ASP A 184 -2.33 3.41 4.92
C ASP A 184 -1.17 2.58 5.53
N LEU A 185 0.05 2.95 5.14
CA LEU A 185 1.32 2.21 5.23
C LEU A 185 1.78 1.74 6.63
N LEU A 186 0.97 1.90 7.67
CA LEU A 186 1.40 1.76 9.06
C LEU A 186 0.86 0.52 9.77
N LEU A 187 -0.23 -0.09 9.29
CA LEU A 187 -0.84 -1.23 9.96
C LEU A 187 -1.31 -2.23 8.91
N GLY A 188 -0.47 -3.24 8.65
CA GLY A 188 -0.93 -4.45 7.98
C GLY A 188 -2.16 -5.00 8.71
N ASP A 189 -3.12 -5.50 7.92
CA ASP A 189 -4.41 -6.04 8.38
C ASP A 189 -4.28 -7.26 9.33
N GLN A 190 -3.06 -7.79 9.46
CA GLN A 190 -2.72 -8.79 10.45
C GLN A 190 -1.62 -8.24 11.36
N GLN A 191 -1.80 -8.38 12.68
CA GLN A 191 -0.76 -8.08 13.68
C GLN A 191 0.59 -8.77 13.39
N ASP A 192 0.60 -9.74 12.47
CA ASP A 192 1.72 -10.62 12.14
C ASP A 192 2.44 -10.34 10.80
N ASP A 193 1.96 -9.49 9.88
CA ASP A 193 2.64 -9.31 8.56
C ASP A 193 3.53 -8.05 8.43
N GLY A 194 3.84 -7.40 9.56
CA GLY A 194 4.72 -6.23 9.62
C GLY A 194 6.17 -6.56 10.00
N TRP A 195 7.11 -5.70 9.61
CA TRP A 195 8.45 -5.70 10.19
C TRP A 195 8.49 -4.76 11.38
N PHE A 196 9.35 -5.02 12.36
CA PHE A 196 9.59 -4.10 13.47
C PHE A 196 11.05 -4.09 13.85
N LEU A 197 11.46 -3.03 14.53
CA LEU A 197 12.81 -2.95 15.08
C LEU A 197 12.82 -3.44 16.53
N VAL A 198 13.92 -4.03 16.95
CA VAL A 198 14.20 -4.33 18.36
C VAL A 198 15.56 -3.76 18.72
N GLY A 199 15.73 -3.31 19.96
CA GLY A 199 16.96 -2.64 20.36
C GLY A 199 17.06 -2.37 21.85
N PRO A 200 18.05 -1.57 22.29
CA PRO A 200 18.27 -1.33 23.72
C PRO A 200 17.10 -0.63 24.41
N ASP A 201 16.39 0.22 23.66
CA ASP A 201 15.12 0.82 24.05
C ASP A 201 13.96 -0.09 23.57
N PRO A 202 13.17 -0.67 24.49
CA PRO A 202 12.09 -1.57 24.13
C PRO A 202 10.93 -0.88 23.40
N THR A 203 10.79 0.44 23.52
CA THR A 203 9.70 1.17 22.86
C THR A 203 9.81 1.13 21.34
N ILE A 204 10.99 0.86 20.79
CA ILE A 204 11.17 0.81 19.33
C ILE A 204 10.47 -0.40 18.68
N ALA A 205 10.15 -1.42 19.48
CA ALA A 205 9.44 -2.62 19.04
C ALA A 205 7.91 -2.44 18.93
N THR A 206 7.38 -1.28 19.36
CA THR A 206 5.95 -0.98 19.28
C THR A 206 5.53 -0.50 17.89
N VAL A 207 6.47 -0.11 17.04
CA VAL A 207 6.19 0.42 15.69
C VAL A 207 6.35 -0.69 14.65
N ARG A 208 5.38 -0.80 13.75
CA ARG A 208 5.42 -1.69 12.58
C ARG A 208 5.81 -0.89 11.34
N TYR A 209 6.60 -1.52 10.48
CA TYR A 209 7.21 -0.95 9.29
C TYR A 209 7.02 -1.89 8.10
N PRO A 210 6.89 -1.36 6.88
CA PRO A 210 7.25 -2.07 5.66
C PRO A 210 8.72 -2.48 5.68
N ARG A 211 9.06 -3.59 5.02
CA ARG A 211 10.43 -4.13 4.96
C ARG A 211 11.47 -3.04 4.67
N GLN A 212 11.29 -2.29 3.59
CA GLN A 212 12.28 -1.30 3.15
C GLN A 212 12.54 -0.22 4.20
N LEU A 213 11.48 0.34 4.81
CA LEU A 213 11.60 1.34 5.87
C LEU A 213 12.27 0.77 7.12
N ALA A 214 11.94 -0.46 7.49
CA ALA A 214 12.55 -1.14 8.63
C ALA A 214 14.07 -1.29 8.46
N PHE A 215 14.53 -1.62 7.24
CA PHE A 215 15.97 -1.71 6.92
C PHE A 215 16.65 -0.33 6.80
N ILE A 216 15.96 0.69 6.30
CA ILE A 216 16.46 2.07 6.28
C ILE A 216 16.67 2.59 7.71
N GLU A 217 15.69 2.41 8.58
CA GLU A 217 15.74 2.80 9.99
C GLU A 217 16.85 2.03 10.75
N LEU A 218 17.02 0.74 10.46
CA LEU A 218 18.11 -0.06 11.02
C LEU A 218 19.49 0.51 10.62
N GLU A 219 19.64 0.92 9.35
CA GLU A 219 20.89 1.51 8.86
C GLU A 219 21.13 2.90 9.47
N ALA A 220 20.10 3.73 9.62
CA ALA A 220 20.21 5.03 10.29
C ALA A 220 20.72 4.87 11.73
N ARG A 221 20.19 3.89 12.47
CA ARG A 221 20.66 3.54 13.83
C ARG A 221 22.08 3.00 13.84
N SER A 222 22.45 2.22 12.83
CA SER A 222 23.82 1.75 12.64
C SER A 222 24.81 2.90 12.45
N GLN A 223 24.43 3.95 11.73
CA GLN A 223 25.28 5.12 11.52
C GLN A 223 25.43 5.94 12.81
N ALA A 224 24.36 6.06 13.59
CA ALA A 224 24.37 6.73 14.90
C ALA A 224 25.11 5.94 15.99
N SER A 225 25.37 4.64 15.79
CA SER A 225 26.09 3.78 16.74
C SER A 225 27.09 2.86 16.02
N PRO A 226 28.30 3.36 15.72
CA PRO A 226 29.33 2.62 14.98
C PRO A 226 29.83 1.34 15.69
N ASP A 227 29.59 1.23 17.00
CA ASP A 227 29.94 0.09 17.84
C ASP A 227 28.81 -0.95 17.96
N ALA A 228 27.66 -0.71 17.32
CA ALA A 228 26.51 -1.59 17.41
C ALA A 228 26.69 -2.92 16.68
N VAL A 229 25.92 -3.92 17.10
CA VAL A 229 25.72 -5.17 16.36
C VAL A 229 24.32 -5.14 15.76
N LEU A 230 24.21 -5.42 14.47
CA LEU A 230 22.93 -5.50 13.77
C LEU A 230 22.55 -6.96 13.52
N PHE A 231 21.26 -7.25 13.47
CA PHE A 231 20.76 -8.53 12.98
C PHE A 231 19.47 -8.39 12.18
N ARG A 232 19.14 -9.44 11.43
CA ARG A 232 17.83 -9.59 10.80
C ARG A 232 17.23 -10.96 11.10
N LEU A 233 15.94 -10.97 11.41
CA LEU A 233 15.11 -12.17 11.43
C LEU A 233 14.01 -12.01 10.36
N PRO A 234 14.29 -12.44 9.12
CA PRO A 234 13.37 -12.26 8.01
C PRO A 234 12.25 -13.30 8.01
N GLU A 235 11.29 -13.15 7.08
CA GLU A 235 10.17 -14.08 6.89
C GLU A 235 10.66 -15.54 6.77
N ASP A 236 11.54 -15.79 5.80
CA ASP A 236 12.31 -17.03 5.65
C ASP A 236 13.45 -17.08 6.69
N PRO A 237 13.32 -17.87 7.77
CA PRO A 237 14.28 -17.85 8.86
C PRO A 237 15.70 -18.30 8.46
N GLU A 238 15.87 -18.99 7.33
CA GLU A 238 17.19 -19.42 6.84
C GLU A 238 18.04 -18.24 6.36
N ARG A 239 17.43 -17.08 6.12
CA ARG A 239 18.13 -15.84 5.74
C ARG A 239 18.53 -14.98 6.94
N ALA A 240 18.35 -15.48 8.16
CA ALA A 240 18.76 -14.80 9.38
C ALA A 240 20.27 -14.53 9.36
N ALA A 241 20.67 -13.33 9.75
CA ALA A 241 22.05 -12.89 9.60
C ALA A 241 22.43 -11.80 10.62
N TRP A 242 23.73 -11.69 10.87
CA TRP A 242 24.37 -10.63 11.64
C TRP A 242 25.02 -9.62 10.70
N LYS A 243 25.19 -8.38 11.15
CA LYS A 243 25.96 -7.37 10.43
C LYS A 243 26.64 -6.44 11.43
N LYS A 244 27.87 -6.00 11.10
CA LYS A 244 28.50 -4.84 11.74
C LYS A 244 28.22 -3.59 10.90
N PRO A 245 28.16 -2.39 11.50
CA PRO A 245 28.09 -1.13 10.76
C PRO A 245 29.12 -1.09 9.63
N GLY A 246 28.68 -0.79 8.40
CA GLY A 246 29.53 -0.73 7.21
C GLY A 246 30.04 -2.08 6.65
N ALA A 247 29.66 -3.22 7.24
CA ALA A 247 30.04 -4.55 6.75
C ALA A 247 28.90 -5.26 6.00
N GLU A 248 29.22 -6.34 5.30
CA GLU A 248 28.21 -7.21 4.69
C GLU A 248 27.49 -8.09 5.72
N TRP A 249 26.29 -8.55 5.36
CA TRP A 249 25.51 -9.50 6.16
C TRP A 249 26.20 -10.86 6.21
N GLN A 250 26.43 -11.37 7.42
CA GLN A 250 26.98 -12.69 7.69
C GLN A 250 25.85 -13.64 8.07
N PRO A 251 25.55 -14.67 7.25
CA PRO A 251 24.50 -15.64 7.56
C PRO A 251 24.72 -16.32 8.91
N GLU A 252 23.65 -16.47 9.68
CA GLU A 252 23.65 -17.20 10.95
C GLU A 252 23.15 -18.63 10.71
N ARG A 253 24.00 -19.62 10.97
CA ARG A 253 23.66 -21.03 10.78
C ARG A 253 22.60 -21.52 11.76
N ASN A 254 22.47 -20.86 12.91
CA ASN A 254 21.48 -21.21 13.92
C ASN A 254 20.54 -20.03 14.18
N LYS A 255 19.45 -19.97 13.41
CA LYS A 255 18.37 -18.97 13.53
C LYS A 255 17.84 -18.77 14.96
N ARG A 256 17.90 -19.79 15.81
CA ARG A 256 17.48 -19.70 17.23
C ARG A 256 18.34 -18.71 18.02
N ASN A 257 19.60 -18.49 17.62
CA ASN A 257 20.47 -17.48 18.24
C ASN A 257 19.88 -16.07 18.04
N ILE A 258 19.47 -15.75 16.82
CA ILE A 258 18.89 -14.45 16.47
C ILE A 258 17.53 -14.28 17.14
N ARG A 259 16.69 -15.33 17.14
CA ARG A 259 15.39 -15.28 17.80
C ARG A 259 15.50 -15.05 19.31
N LEU A 260 16.46 -15.69 19.98
CA LEU A 260 16.75 -15.43 21.40
C LEU A 260 17.05 -13.95 21.63
N ILE A 261 17.92 -13.36 20.81
CA ILE A 261 18.28 -11.94 20.93
C ILE A 261 17.08 -11.02 20.67
N ALA A 262 16.25 -11.31 19.66
CA ALA A 262 15.02 -10.57 19.42
C ALA A 262 14.10 -10.59 20.67
N CYS A 263 13.91 -11.74 21.30
CA CYS A 263 13.09 -11.86 22.52
C CYS A 263 13.65 -11.08 23.70
N LEU A 264 14.97 -11.09 23.89
CA LEU A 264 15.62 -10.36 24.98
C LEU A 264 15.60 -8.83 24.79
N LEU A 265 15.57 -8.35 23.54
CA LEU A 265 15.51 -6.92 23.23
C LEU A 265 14.08 -6.36 23.24
N GLU A 266 13.08 -7.15 22.86
CA GLU A 266 11.67 -6.72 22.95
C GLU A 266 11.24 -6.51 24.42
N ARG A 267 11.92 -7.17 25.38
CA ARG A 267 11.68 -7.04 26.83
C ARG A 267 10.22 -7.26 27.25
N ARG A 268 9.51 -8.20 26.62
CA ARG A 268 8.27 -8.74 27.20
C ARG A 268 8.57 -9.37 28.57
N ASN A 269 7.56 -9.47 29.43
CA ASN A 269 7.63 -10.22 30.68
C ASN A 269 7.68 -11.73 30.40
N TRP A 270 8.79 -12.18 29.85
CA TRP A 270 9.04 -13.59 29.59
C TRP A 270 9.14 -14.34 30.92
N ASN A 271 8.51 -15.50 30.98
CA ASN A 271 8.89 -16.54 31.94
C ASN A 271 9.80 -17.58 31.22
N LYS A 272 10.52 -18.41 31.99
CA LYS A 272 11.45 -19.40 31.42
C LYS A 272 10.80 -20.28 30.34
N LEU A 273 9.56 -20.74 30.58
CA LEU A 273 8.84 -21.65 29.70
C LEU A 273 8.43 -20.97 28.37
N SER A 274 7.84 -19.78 28.44
CA SER A 274 7.44 -18.99 27.26
C SER A 274 8.63 -18.59 26.39
N LEU A 275 9.76 -18.18 26.99
CA LEU A 275 10.98 -17.88 26.25
C LEU A 275 11.58 -19.13 25.62
N HIS A 276 11.57 -20.25 26.35
CA HIS A 276 12.00 -21.54 25.83
C HIS A 276 11.18 -21.91 24.58
N ASN A 277 9.86 -21.98 24.72
CA ASN A 277 8.97 -22.37 23.63
C ASN A 277 9.13 -21.44 22.41
N MET A 278 9.24 -20.14 22.63
CA MET A 278 9.43 -19.16 21.55
C MET A 278 10.76 -19.35 20.79
N VAL A 279 11.83 -19.74 21.49
CA VAL A 279 13.18 -19.83 20.91
C VAL A 279 13.48 -21.22 20.32
N VAL A 280 12.99 -22.29 20.94
CA VAL A 280 13.37 -23.67 20.55
C VAL A 280 12.23 -24.54 20.03
N GLY A 281 10.96 -24.20 20.26
CA GLY A 281 9.80 -25.04 19.91
C GLY A 281 9.29 -25.86 21.09
N GLU A 282 8.53 -26.93 20.84
CA GLU A 282 7.84 -27.77 21.84
C GLU A 282 8.61 -28.06 23.15
N GLU A 283 7.85 -28.21 24.24
CA GLU A 283 8.33 -28.52 25.59
C GLU A 283 9.10 -29.86 25.61
N GLY A 284 10.41 -29.84 25.83
CA GLY A 284 11.14 -31.10 26.03
C GLY A 284 12.66 -31.11 26.03
N VAL A 285 13.38 -30.06 25.62
CA VAL A 285 14.85 -30.15 25.49
C VAL A 285 15.58 -28.98 26.15
N ASP A 286 15.55 -28.96 27.48
CA ASP A 286 16.28 -27.99 28.33
C ASP A 286 17.80 -27.95 28.02
N SER A 287 18.35 -29.03 27.45
CA SER A 287 19.73 -29.09 26.94
C SER A 287 19.92 -28.27 25.65
N LEU A 288 18.94 -28.24 24.76
CA LEU A 288 18.96 -27.48 23.51
C LEU A 288 18.89 -25.98 23.80
N PHE A 289 18.02 -25.53 24.70
CA PHE A 289 17.94 -24.12 25.07
C PHE A 289 19.25 -23.63 25.72
N ARG A 290 19.85 -24.44 26.61
CA ARG A 290 21.20 -24.17 27.16
C ARG A 290 22.27 -24.09 26.07
N GLN A 291 22.18 -24.95 25.06
CA GLN A 291 23.08 -24.93 23.91
C GLN A 291 22.91 -23.65 23.08
N VAL A 292 21.67 -23.20 22.85
CA VAL A 292 21.38 -21.92 22.17
C VAL A 292 21.99 -20.77 22.95
N ILE A 293 21.73 -20.65 24.26
CA ILE A 293 22.34 -19.60 25.11
C ILE A 293 23.86 -19.60 25.01
N SER A 294 24.49 -20.77 25.10
CA SER A 294 25.95 -20.88 25.00
C SER A 294 26.48 -20.48 23.63
N ARG A 295 25.78 -20.81 22.54
CA ARG A 295 26.17 -20.45 21.17
C ARG A 295 25.99 -18.96 20.93
N THR A 296 24.83 -18.40 21.30
CA THR A 296 24.56 -16.96 21.23
C THR A 296 25.62 -16.17 22.00
N ARG A 297 26.03 -16.62 23.20
CA ARG A 297 27.09 -15.97 23.96
C ARG A 297 28.43 -15.92 23.21
N LYS A 298 28.84 -17.05 22.61
CA LYS A 298 30.07 -17.13 21.80
C LYS A 298 29.99 -16.23 20.57
N GLU A 299 28.83 -16.19 19.93
CA GLU A 299 28.61 -15.35 18.74
C GLU A 299 28.67 -13.86 19.08
N LEU A 300 28.02 -13.43 20.16
CA LEU A 300 28.12 -12.05 20.65
C LEU A 300 29.56 -11.70 21.06
N GLN A 301 30.30 -12.62 21.68
CA GLN A 301 31.72 -12.40 22.00
C GLN A 301 32.56 -12.20 20.72
N ARG A 302 32.30 -12.99 19.67
CA ARG A 302 32.96 -12.85 18.36
C ARG A 302 32.64 -11.50 17.72
N LEU A 303 31.37 -11.08 17.74
CA LEU A 303 30.91 -9.85 17.10
C LEU A 303 31.37 -8.60 17.86
N THR A 304 31.30 -8.60 19.19
CA THR A 304 31.56 -7.43 20.02
C THR A 304 33.01 -7.31 20.52
N HIS A 305 33.80 -8.39 20.38
CA HIS A 305 35.12 -8.54 21.01
C HIS A 305 35.11 -8.38 22.55
N LYS A 306 33.94 -8.43 23.19
CA LYS A 306 33.78 -8.41 24.65
C LYS A 306 33.75 -9.85 25.20
N PRO A 307 34.30 -10.11 26.40
CA PRO A 307 34.19 -11.42 27.05
C PRO A 307 32.73 -11.89 27.16
N GLY A 308 32.45 -13.18 26.97
CA GLY A 308 31.07 -13.70 26.98
C GLY A 308 30.29 -13.44 28.28
N THR A 309 30.98 -13.31 29.42
CA THR A 309 30.38 -12.92 30.72
C THR A 309 29.94 -11.46 30.77
N LYS A 310 30.45 -10.63 29.86
CA LYS A 310 30.08 -9.23 29.65
C LYS A 310 29.12 -9.05 28.46
N THR A 311 28.61 -10.13 27.86
CA THR A 311 27.62 -10.04 26.77
C THR A 311 26.25 -10.59 27.16
N LEU A 312 26.18 -11.87 27.56
CA LEU A 312 24.93 -12.55 27.92
C LEU A 312 25.07 -13.20 29.30
N ARG A 313 24.45 -12.59 30.31
CA ARG A 313 24.51 -12.99 31.72
C ARG A 313 23.31 -13.85 32.08
N ASN A 314 23.50 -14.83 32.95
CA ASN A 314 22.37 -15.56 33.53
C ASN A 314 21.86 -14.75 34.73
N ASP A 315 20.57 -14.45 34.77
CA ASP A 315 19.95 -13.90 35.97
C ASP A 315 19.71 -15.03 36.98
N SER A 316 20.33 -14.94 38.15
CA SER A 316 20.23 -15.94 39.21
C SER A 316 18.84 -16.02 39.84
N SER A 317 18.02 -14.98 39.70
CA SER A 317 16.68 -14.90 40.30
C SER A 317 15.58 -15.46 39.40
N THR A 318 15.70 -15.27 38.07
CA THR A 318 14.66 -15.64 37.09
C THR A 318 15.05 -16.80 36.18
N HIS A 319 16.33 -17.21 36.20
CA HIS A 319 16.94 -18.16 35.25
C HIS A 319 16.82 -17.75 33.77
N ILE A 320 16.44 -16.50 33.49
CA ILE A 320 16.35 -15.95 32.14
C ILE A 320 17.66 -15.23 31.81
N PRO A 321 18.27 -15.45 30.64
CA PRO A 321 19.46 -14.71 30.26
C PRO A 321 19.14 -13.23 30.01
N ARG A 322 20.04 -12.33 30.41
CA ARG A 322 19.95 -10.88 30.16
C ARG A 322 21.14 -10.39 29.35
N LEU A 323 20.86 -9.51 28.41
CA LEU A 323 21.91 -8.79 27.67
C LEU A 323 22.60 -7.78 28.59
N ALA A 324 23.90 -7.61 28.41
CA ALA A 324 24.63 -6.58 29.12
C ALA A 324 24.13 -5.18 28.69
N PRO A 325 23.94 -4.26 29.64
CA PRO A 325 23.31 -2.96 29.36
C PRO A 325 24.15 -2.05 28.45
N ASP A 326 25.46 -2.29 28.38
CA ASP A 326 26.42 -1.56 27.54
C ASP A 326 26.55 -2.16 26.12
N LEU A 327 25.73 -3.15 25.76
CA LEU A 327 25.67 -3.68 24.41
C LEU A 327 24.59 -2.95 23.59
N LYS A 328 25.02 -2.29 22.53
CA LYS A 328 24.12 -1.77 21.51
C LYS A 328 23.88 -2.84 20.45
N ILE A 329 22.70 -3.44 20.50
CA ILE A 329 22.26 -4.41 19.49
C ILE A 329 20.96 -3.90 18.90
N PHE A 330 20.86 -3.83 17.57
CA PHE A 330 19.64 -3.50 16.87
C PHE A 330 19.26 -4.63 15.94
N GLY A 331 17.97 -4.91 15.83
CA GLY A 331 17.45 -5.96 14.97
C GLY A 331 16.29 -5.46 14.14
N VAL A 332 16.14 -6.00 12.94
CA VAL A 332 14.92 -5.91 12.17
C VAL A 332 14.27 -7.29 12.07
N VAL A 333 12.99 -7.37 12.41
CA VAL A 333 12.32 -8.63 12.71
C VAL A 333 10.98 -8.68 11.98
N HIS A 334 10.71 -9.77 11.28
CA HIS A 334 9.41 -10.05 10.70
C HIS A 334 8.43 -10.56 11.77
N ALA A 335 7.25 -9.96 11.90
CA ALA A 335 6.32 -10.24 13.00
C ALA A 335 5.81 -11.69 13.02
N ARG A 336 5.40 -12.26 11.89
CA ARG A 336 4.92 -13.65 11.80
C ARG A 336 6.03 -14.62 12.22
N THR A 337 7.23 -14.43 11.68
CA THR A 337 8.38 -15.27 12.00
C THR A 337 8.82 -15.12 13.45
N TYR A 338 8.55 -13.97 14.06
CA TYR A 338 8.85 -13.74 15.46
C TYR A 338 7.82 -14.35 16.39
N ASN A 339 6.53 -14.17 16.09
CA ASN A 339 5.42 -14.62 16.92
C ASN A 339 5.14 -16.13 16.77
N THR A 340 5.64 -16.76 15.70
CA THR A 340 5.51 -18.21 15.48
C THR A 340 6.74 -18.97 16.00
N PRO A 341 6.58 -19.82 17.05
CA PRO A 341 7.63 -20.74 17.50
C PRO A 341 8.20 -21.61 16.36
N PRO A 342 9.47 -22.04 16.45
CA PRO A 342 10.19 -22.71 15.37
C PRO A 342 9.86 -24.20 15.26
#